data_AF-A0A381TC01-F1
#
_entry.id   AF-A0A381TC01-F1
#
_cell.length_a   1.000
_cell.length_b   1.000
_cell.length_c   1.000
_cell.angle_alpha   90.00
_cell.angle_beta   90.00
_cell.angle_gamma   90.00
#
_symmetry.space_group_name_H-M   'P 1'
#
loop_
_entity.id
_entity.type
_entity.pdbx_description
1 polymer ?
#
loop_
_entity_poly.entity_id
_entity_poly.type
_entity_poly.pdbx_seq_one_letter_code
_entity_poly.pdbx_strand_id
1 'polypeptide(L)'
;MIDLFNTSEMMMLGLVLFSSFWIFLFNYRQDNKDKYSGHGWLILLDLVINMGMSATGYLLISIVFTNVPQLKEYESYRYPIGYLFGLTSNVSIPIVLKWFQQQITKKLNEAGKK
;
A
#
# COMPACT_ATOMS: atom_id res chain seq x y z
N MET A 1 15.01 -4.69 -16.60
CA MET A 1 15.46 -4.89 -15.21
C MET A 1 14.48 -4.17 -14.31
N ILE A 2 14.17 -4.74 -13.15
CA ILE A 2 13.30 -4.09 -12.17
C ILE A 2 14.04 -2.86 -11.64
N ASP A 3 13.72 -1.69 -12.17
CA ASP A 3 14.37 -0.42 -11.82
C ASP A 3 13.79 0.15 -10.51
N LEU A 4 13.47 -0.73 -9.55
CA LEU A 4 12.88 -0.41 -8.23
C LEU A 4 13.79 0.49 -7.39
N PHE A 5 15.06 0.62 -7.76
CA PHE A 5 16.06 1.44 -7.08
C PHE A 5 16.51 2.64 -7.91
N ASN A 6 15.76 3.00 -8.95
CA ASN A 6 15.95 4.26 -9.67
C ASN A 6 15.70 5.45 -8.72
N THR A 7 16.43 6.55 -8.91
CA THR A 7 16.25 7.79 -8.14
C THR A 7 14.80 8.24 -8.10
N SER A 8 14.04 8.09 -9.20
CA SER A 8 12.61 8.43 -9.25
C SER A 8 11.76 7.57 -8.31
N GLU A 9 12.02 6.26 -8.25
CA GLU A 9 11.34 5.34 -7.35
C GLU A 9 11.67 5.64 -5.89
N MET A 10 12.94 5.91 -5.60
CA MET A 10 13.38 6.27 -4.25
C MET A 10 12.78 7.59 -3.77
N MET A 11 12.68 8.60 -4.65
CA MET A 11 12.01 9.86 -4.33
C MET A 11 10.53 9.66 -4.06
N MET A 12 9.83 8.86 -4.88
CA MET A 12 8.41 8.58 -4.70
C MET A 12 8.14 7.76 -3.44
N LEU A 13 8.97 6.75 -3.16
CA LEU A 13 8.90 6.00 -1.91
C LEU A 13 9.15 6.92 -0.70
N GLY A 14 10.13 7.82 -0.81
CA GLY A 14 10.40 8.85 0.20
C GLY A 14 9.20 9.78 0.42
N LEU A 15 8.55 10.24 -0.65
CA LEU A 15 7.32 11.04 -0.59
C LEU A 15 6.17 10.28 0.06
N VAL A 16 5.97 9.00 -0.29
CA VAL A 16 4.94 8.16 0.34
C VAL A 16 5.20 7.99 1.83
N LEU A 17 6.44 7.69 2.22
CA LEU A 17 6.83 7.54 3.62
C LEU A 17 6.68 8.84 4.40
N PHE A 18 7.12 9.97 3.83
CA PHE A 18 7.00 11.28 4.44
C PHE A 18 5.53 11.69 4.64
N SER A 19 4.70 11.52 3.61
CA SER A 19 3.28 11.81 3.69
C SER A 19 2.56 10.87 4.67
N SER A 20 2.88 9.57 4.66
CA SER A 20 2.34 8.57 5.59
C SER A 20 2.70 8.90 7.05
N PHE A 21 3.92 9.33 7.30
CA PHE A 21 4.38 9.78 8.62
C PHE A 21 3.55 10.95 9.15
N TRP A 22 3.33 11.99 8.35
CA TRP A 22 2.55 13.15 8.78
C TRP A 22 1.06 12.85 8.93
N ILE A 23 0.47 12.06 8.02
CA ILE A 23 -0.92 11.63 8.15
C ILE A 23 -1.12 10.84 9.44
N PHE A 24 -0.17 9.96 9.78
CA PHE A 24 -0.23 9.21 11.04
C PHE A 24 -0.17 10.14 12.26
N LEU A 25 0.76 11.08 12.30
CA LEU A 25 0.93 11.99 13.43
C LEU A 25 -0.26 12.96 13.63
N PHE A 26 -0.86 13.44 12.55
CA PHE A 26 -1.92 14.45 12.62
C PHE A 26 -3.33 13.86 12.69
N ASN A 27 -3.67 12.89 11.83
CA ASN A 27 -5.00 12.27 11.84
C ASN A 27 -5.02 11.07 12.78
N TYR A 28 -4.27 10.01 12.43
CA TYR A 28 -4.42 8.70 13.07
C TYR A 28 -4.13 8.73 14.58
N ARG A 29 -3.09 9.46 14.99
CA ARG A 29 -2.76 9.63 16.41
C ARG A 29 -3.86 10.38 17.16
N GLN A 30 -4.45 11.41 16.56
CA GLN A 30 -5.54 12.15 17.20
C GLN A 30 -6.80 11.29 17.33
N ASP A 31 -7.13 10.55 16.27
CA ASP A 31 -8.31 9.68 16.23
C ASP A 31 -8.21 8.50 17.21
N ASN A 32 -6.98 8.09 17.56
CA ASN A 32 -6.71 6.97 18.47
C ASN A 32 -6.10 7.42 19.81
N LYS A 33 -6.33 8.67 20.24
CA LYS A 33 -5.78 9.20 21.51
C LYS A 33 -6.02 8.30 22.71
N ASP A 34 -7.20 7.71 22.81
CA ASP A 34 -7.57 6.83 23.92
C ASP A 34 -6.76 5.53 23.94
N LYS A 35 -6.40 4.99 22.77
CA LYS A 35 -5.53 3.82 22.61
C LYS A 35 -4.14 4.05 23.19
N TYR A 36 -3.66 5.30 23.14
CA TYR A 36 -2.31 5.66 23.55
C TYR A 36 -2.22 6.20 24.97
N SER A 37 -3.34 6.33 25.68
CA SER A 37 -3.35 6.81 27.07
C SER A 37 -2.53 5.87 27.96
N GLY A 38 -1.45 6.41 28.53
CA GLY A 38 -0.49 5.66 29.37
C GLY A 38 0.53 4.80 28.61
N HIS A 39 0.47 4.70 27.27
CA HIS A 39 1.28 3.74 26.49
C HIS A 39 1.91 4.39 25.25
N GLY A 40 2.78 5.39 25.45
CA GLY A 40 3.42 6.14 24.37
C GLY A 40 4.27 5.29 23.39
N TRP A 41 4.78 4.14 23.82
CA TRP A 41 5.53 3.22 22.95
C TRP A 41 4.67 2.63 21.82
N LEU A 42 3.37 2.43 22.05
CA LEU A 42 2.45 1.94 21.02
C LEU A 42 2.34 2.89 19.83
N ILE A 43 2.56 4.20 20.03
CA ILE A 43 2.59 5.19 18.96
C ILE A 43 3.76 4.91 18.01
N LEU A 44 4.95 4.61 18.55
CA LEU A 44 6.13 4.32 17.76
C LEU A 44 5.94 3.03 16.96
N LEU A 45 5.41 1.98 17.60
CA LEU A 45 5.16 0.70 16.96
C LEU A 45 4.13 0.84 15.83
N ASP A 46 2.99 1.48 16.09
CA ASP A 46 1.97 1.73 15.08
C ASP A 46 2.50 2.60 13.93
N LEU A 47 3.35 3.59 14.22
CA LEU A 47 3.99 4.44 13.22
C LEU A 47 4.88 3.61 12.27
N VAL A 48 5.74 2.75 12.83
CA VAL A 48 6.63 1.88 12.04
C VAL A 48 5.81 0.94 11.16
N ILE A 49 4.74 0.34 11.71
CA ILE A 49 3.85 -0.52 10.94
C ILE A 49 3.15 0.26 9.83
N ASN A 50 2.64 1.46 10.12
CA ASN A 50 1.94 2.29 9.14
C ASN A 50 2.86 2.67 7.97
N MET A 51 4.07 3.13 8.26
CA MET A 51 5.08 3.44 7.24
C MET A 51 5.47 2.20 6.43
N GLY A 52 5.66 1.04 7.08
CA GLY A 52 5.96 -0.22 6.42
C GLY A 52 4.86 -0.69 5.48
N MET A 53 3.60 -0.58 5.90
CA MET A 53 2.45 -0.87 5.05
C MET A 53 2.37 0.09 3.86
N SER A 54 2.62 1.38 4.07
CA SER A 54 2.59 2.37 2.99
C SER A 54 3.68 2.13 1.94
N ALA A 55 4.90 1.83 2.38
CA ALA A 55 5.98 1.41 1.49
C ALA A 55 5.60 0.15 0.69
N THR A 56 5.06 -0.86 1.38
CA THR A 56 4.66 -2.11 0.74
C THR A 56 3.54 -1.89 -0.29
N GLY A 57 2.57 -1.02 0.00
CA GLY A 57 1.51 -0.67 -0.94
C GLY A 57 2.05 -0.01 -2.21
N TYR A 58 2.96 0.94 -2.07
CA TYR A 58 3.62 1.59 -3.20
C TYR A 58 4.42 0.60 -4.07
N LEU A 59 5.22 -0.27 -3.42
CA LEU A 59 6.04 -1.27 -4.11
C LEU A 59 5.18 -2.27 -4.88
N LEU A 60 4.04 -2.69 -4.31
CA LEU A 60 3.12 -3.62 -4.95
C LEU A 60 2.59 -3.06 -6.26
N ILE A 61 2.15 -1.80 -6.28
CA ILE A 61 1.72 -1.11 -7.51
C ILE A 61 2.87 -1.02 -8.50
N SER A 62 4.05 -0.63 -8.05
CA SER A 62 5.24 -0.50 -8.91
C SER A 62 5.61 -1.83 -9.59
N ILE A 63 5.52 -2.94 -8.86
CA ILE A 63 5.73 -4.30 -9.38
C ILE A 63 4.63 -4.65 -10.40
N VAL A 64 3.36 -4.37 -10.10
CA VAL A 64 2.24 -4.66 -11.01
C VAL A 64 2.39 -3.90 -12.33
N PHE A 65 2.68 -2.60 -12.30
CA PHE A 65 2.89 -1.80 -13.52
C PHE A 65 4.10 -2.26 -14.33
N THR A 66 5.14 -2.79 -13.66
CA THR A 66 6.34 -3.28 -14.35
C THR A 66 6.11 -4.64 -15.02
N ASN A 67 5.28 -5.50 -14.43
CA ASN A 67 5.15 -6.90 -14.84
C ASN A 67 3.87 -7.20 -15.65
N VAL A 68 2.88 -6.33 -15.63
CA VAL A 68 1.60 -6.52 -16.34
C VAL A 68 1.63 -5.78 -17.68
N PRO A 69 1.72 -6.49 -18.83
CA PRO A 69 1.87 -5.86 -20.15
C PRO A 69 0.71 -4.94 -20.53
N GLN A 70 -0.51 -5.24 -20.04
CA GLN A 70 -1.72 -4.45 -20.29
C GLN A 70 -1.66 -3.05 -19.67
N LEU A 71 -0.78 -2.82 -18.69
CA LEU A 71 -0.63 -1.53 -18.03
C LEU A 71 0.41 -0.63 -18.69
N LYS A 72 1.09 -1.09 -19.76
CA LYS A 72 2.09 -0.27 -20.47
C LYS A 72 1.53 1.04 -21.01
N GLU A 73 0.31 1.03 -21.55
CA GLU A 73 -0.35 2.24 -22.06
C GLU A 73 -0.70 3.24 -20.93
N TYR A 74 -0.69 2.78 -19.68
CA TYR A 74 -1.03 3.55 -18.49
C TYR A 74 0.19 3.82 -17.60
N GLU A 75 1.42 3.64 -18.09
CA GLU A 75 2.65 3.78 -17.30
C GLU A 75 2.75 5.12 -16.56
N SER A 76 2.24 6.20 -17.16
CA SER A 76 2.15 7.53 -16.55
C SER A 76 1.36 7.56 -15.23
N TYR A 77 0.41 6.65 -15.04
CA TYR A 77 -0.39 6.55 -13.83
C TYR A 77 0.29 5.76 -12.70
N ARG A 78 1.44 5.11 -12.97
CA ARG A 78 2.15 4.28 -11.99
C ARG A 78 2.42 5.05 -10.69
N TYR A 79 2.98 6.25 -10.79
CA TYR A 79 3.34 7.07 -9.64
C TYR A 79 2.14 7.64 -8.87
N PRO A 80 1.14 8.28 -9.51
CA PRO A 80 -0.02 8.78 -8.78
C PRO A 80 -0.85 7.65 -8.15
N ILE A 81 -1.03 6.52 -8.84
CA ILE A 81 -1.76 5.36 -8.27
C ILE A 81 -0.94 4.74 -7.13
N GLY A 82 0.37 4.55 -7.33
CA GLY A 82 1.25 4.02 -6.29
C GLY A 82 1.26 4.90 -5.05
N TYR A 83 1.29 6.22 -5.21
CA TYR A 83 1.22 7.18 -4.12
C TYR A 83 -0.08 7.05 -3.33
N LEU A 84 -1.24 7.08 -4.02
CA LEU A 84 -2.54 6.94 -3.37
C LEU A 84 -2.67 5.59 -2.66
N PHE A 85 -2.31 4.51 -3.33
CA PHE A 85 -2.40 3.16 -2.78
C PHE A 85 -1.45 2.94 -1.60
N GLY A 86 -0.26 3.55 -1.63
CA GLY A 86 0.66 3.58 -0.49
C GLY A 86 0.06 4.33 0.71
N LEU A 87 -0.58 5.48 0.48
CA LEU A 87 -1.20 6.23 1.58
C LEU A 87 -2.44 5.56 2.18
N THR A 88 -3.19 4.81 1.37
CA THR A 88 -4.38 4.08 1.81
C THR A 88 -4.12 2.59 2.05
N SER A 89 -2.85 2.16 2.10
CA SER A 89 -2.47 0.75 2.13
C SER A 89 -3.10 -0.05 3.27
N ASN A 90 -3.30 0.61 4.42
CA ASN A 90 -3.96 0.05 5.60
C ASN A 90 -5.42 -0.39 5.33
N VAL A 91 -6.10 0.25 4.37
CA VAL A 91 -7.46 -0.09 3.93
C VAL A 91 -7.44 -0.87 2.62
N SER A 92 -6.56 -0.48 1.70
CA SER A 92 -6.50 -1.01 0.34
C SER A 92 -5.94 -2.42 0.24
N ILE A 93 -4.93 -2.79 1.05
CA ILE A 93 -4.37 -4.16 1.05
C ILE A 93 -5.44 -5.20 1.43
N PRO A 94 -6.19 -5.05 2.55
CA PRO A 94 -7.27 -5.98 2.87
C PRO A 94 -8.34 -6.10 1.79
N ILE A 95 -8.71 -4.98 1.14
CA ILE A 95 -9.69 -4.97 0.05
C ILE A 95 -9.19 -5.78 -1.14
N VAL A 96 -7.94 -5.58 -1.57
CA VAL A 96 -7.36 -6.33 -2.69
C VAL A 96 -7.26 -7.82 -2.36
N LEU A 97 -6.86 -8.19 -1.14
CA LEU A 97 -6.81 -9.59 -0.72
C LEU A 97 -8.20 -10.24 -0.74
N LYS A 98 -9.21 -9.54 -0.24
CA LYS A 98 -10.60 -10.02 -0.28
C LYS A 98 -11.10 -10.21 -1.71
N TRP A 99 -10.80 -9.27 -2.60
CA TRP A 99 -11.17 -9.39 -4.01
C TRP A 99 -10.45 -10.54 -4.71
N PHE A 100 -9.15 -10.70 -4.43
CA PHE A 100 -8.35 -11.81 -4.95
C PHE A 100 -8.89 -13.17 -4.50
N GLN A 101 -9.25 -13.29 -3.21
CA GLN A 101 -9.89 -14.50 -2.67
C GLN A 101 -11.20 -14.81 -3.40
N GLN A 102 -12.05 -13.81 -3.62
CA GLN A 102 -13.31 -13.99 -4.38
C GLN A 102 -13.07 -14.48 -5.80
N GLN A 103 -12.08 -13.94 -6.50
CA GLN A 103 -11.71 -14.36 -7.85
C GLN A 103 -11.19 -15.80 -7.88
N ILE A 104 -10.34 -16.19 -6.92
CA ILE A 104 -9.86 -17.57 -6.79
C ILE A 104 -11.02 -18.52 -6.52
N THR A 105 -11.89 -18.20 -5.56
CA THR A 105 -13.05 -19.05 -5.23
C THR A 105 -13.97 -19.21 -6.43
N LYS A 106 -14.21 -18.14 -7.20
CA LYS A 106 -15.00 -18.22 -8.44
C LYS A 106 -14.38 -19.17 -9.45
N LYS A 107 -13.07 -19.05 -9.72
CA LYS A 107 -12.36 -19.94 -10.65
C LYS A 107 -12.32 -21.40 -10.18
N LEU A 108 -12.15 -21.64 -8.88
CA LEU A 108 -12.21 -22.99 -8.30
C LEU A 108 -13.59 -23.62 -8.47
N ASN A 109 -14.66 -22.86 -8.24
CA ASN A 109 -16.03 -23.33 -8.43
C ASN A 109 -16.36 -23.61 -9.90
N GLU A 110 -15.80 -22.83 -10.84
CA GLU A 110 -15.92 -23.08 -12.28
C GLU A 110 -15.15 -24.33 -12.71
N ALA A 111 -13.96 -24.56 -12.15
CA ALA A 111 -13.13 -25.74 -12.43
C ALA A 111 -13.73 -27.03 -11.85
N GLY A 112 -14.33 -26.98 -10.65
CA GLY A 112 -14.99 -28.13 -10.01
C GLY A 112 -16.37 -28.48 -10.58
N LYS A 113 -16.91 -27.66 -11.49
CA LYS A 113 -18.14 -27.95 -12.25
C LYS A 113 -17.89 -28.68 -13.56
N LYS A 114 -16.62 -28.93 -13.93
CA LYS A 114 -16.21 -29.85 -15.00
C LYS A 114 -15.93 -31.23 -14.42
#